data_AF-A0A2G8N762-F1
#
_entry.id   AF-A0A2G8N762-F1
#
_cell.length_a   1.000
_cell.length_b   1.000
_cell.length_c   1.000
_cell.angle_alpha   90.00
_cell.angle_beta   90.00
_cell.angle_gamma   90.00
#
_symmetry.space_group_name_H-M   'P 1'
#
loop_
_entity.id
_entity.type
_entity.pdbx_description
1 polymer ?
#
loop_
_entity_poly.entity_id
_entity_poly.type
_entity_poly.pdbx_seq_one_letter_code
_entity_poly.pdbx_strand_id
1 'polypeptide(L)' 'MLNLPGAWLDELNDQTALRADPDGRALVLSEMAHAAHRRRDVGDEDLVEMLEFAEAARLWALTETEFA' A
#
# COMPACT_ATOMS: atom_id res chain seq x y z
N MET A 1 10.33 -2.30 15.10
CA MET A 1 10.34 -1.20 14.12
C MET A 1 10.24 -1.84 12.77
N LEU A 2 9.18 -1.56 12.03
CA LEU A 2 8.96 -2.11 10.71
C LEU A 2 9.98 -1.50 9.76
N ASN A 3 10.71 -2.35 9.05
CA ASN A 3 11.69 -1.89 8.08
C ASN A 3 11.07 -2.00 6.69
N LEU A 4 10.02 -1.21 6.45
CA LEU A 4 9.28 -1.26 5.20
C LEU A 4 10.09 -0.66 4.04
N PRO A 5 9.96 -1.19 2.82
CA PRO A 5 10.67 -0.66 1.66
C PRO A 5 10.29 0.80 1.40
N GLY A 6 11.30 1.68 1.26
CA GLY A 6 11.07 3.12 1.04
C GLY A 6 10.20 3.42 -0.19
N ALA A 7 10.45 2.76 -1.32
CA ALA A 7 9.64 2.93 -2.52
C ALA A 7 8.17 2.55 -2.32
N TRP A 8 7.88 1.58 -1.44
CA TRP A 8 6.52 1.20 -1.09
C TRP A 8 5.86 2.25 -0.19
N LEU A 9 6.61 2.85 0.73
CA LEU A 9 6.13 3.97 1.53
C LEU A 9 5.86 5.22 0.67
N ASP A 10 6.71 5.51 -0.31
CA ASP A 10 6.50 6.63 -1.24
C ASP A 10 5.18 6.45 -2.01
N GLU A 11 4.93 5.24 -2.49
CA GLU A 11 3.70 4.85 -3.18
C GLU A 11 2.45 5.01 -2.30
N LEU A 12 2.53 4.55 -1.04
CA LEU A 12 1.46 4.64 -0.03
C LEU A 12 1.17 6.09 0.36
N ASN A 13 2.20 6.94 0.41
CA ASN A 13 2.08 8.33 0.79
C ASN A 13 1.61 9.24 -0.36
N ASP A 14 1.54 8.75 -1.60
CA ASP A 14 0.96 9.49 -2.72
C ASP A 14 -0.58 9.47 -2.66
N GLN A 15 -1.11 10.32 -1.77
CA GLN A 15 -2.53 10.57 -1.59
C GLN A 15 -3.23 11.10 -2.85
N THR A 16 -2.49 11.73 -3.77
CA THR A 16 -3.06 12.25 -5.01
C THR A 16 -3.34 11.10 -5.97
N ALA A 17 -2.37 10.21 -6.16
CA ALA A 17 -2.54 9.02 -6.97
C ALA A 17 -3.57 8.05 -6.37
N LEU A 18 -3.56 7.87 -5.04
CA LEU A 18 -4.53 7.02 -4.33
C LEU A 18 -5.97 7.47 -4.54
N ARG A 19 -6.26 8.78 -4.47
CA ARG A 19 -7.61 9.31 -4.75
C ARG A 19 -8.00 9.22 -6.23
N ALA A 20 -7.04 9.30 -7.14
CA ALA A 20 -7.31 9.21 -8.57
C ALA A 20 -7.65 7.79 -9.04
N ASP A 21 -7.05 6.76 -8.43
CA ASP A 21 -7.28 5.34 -8.74
C ASP A 21 -7.09 4.44 -7.49
N PRO A 22 -8.07 4.42 -6.56
CA PRO A 22 -7.93 3.68 -5.30
C PRO A 22 -7.64 2.20 -5.50
N ASP A 23 -8.40 1.53 -6.36
CA ASP A 23 -8.30 0.08 -6.58
C ASP A 23 -6.99 -0.28 -7.31
N GLY A 24 -6.61 0.51 -8.33
CA GLY A 24 -5.36 0.27 -9.06
C GLY A 24 -4.12 0.47 -8.19
N ARG A 25 -4.13 1.50 -7.34
CA ARG A 25 -3.01 1.77 -6.42
C ARG A 25 -2.92 0.74 -5.30
N ALA A 26 -4.05 0.24 -4.80
CA ALA A 26 -4.06 -0.86 -3.84
C ALA A 26 -3.48 -2.16 -4.42
N LEU A 27 -3.75 -2.44 -5.71
CA LEU A 27 -3.14 -3.57 -6.41
C LEU A 27 -1.61 -3.40 -6.51
N VAL A 28 -1.13 -2.22 -6.91
CA VAL A 28 0.31 -1.94 -7.00
C VAL A 28 1.01 -2.11 -5.65
N LEU A 29 0.44 -1.54 -4.58
CA LEU A 29 0.96 -1.69 -3.21
C LEU A 29 1.02 -3.16 -2.79
N SER A 30 0.00 -3.96 -3.13
CA SER A 30 -0.03 -5.40 -2.83
C SER A 30 1.01 -6.19 -3.62
N GLU A 31 1.19 -5.87 -4.90
CA GLU A 31 2.22 -6.50 -5.74
C GLU A 31 3.63 -6.18 -5.25
N MET A 32 3.88 -4.92 -4.86
CA MET A 32 5.15 -4.48 -4.29
C MET A 32 5.45 -5.18 -2.96
N ALA A 33 4.45 -5.34 -2.09
CA ALA A 33 4.57 -6.09 -0.83
C ALA A 33 4.97 -7.55 -1.08
N HIS A 34 4.24 -8.24 -1.97
CA HIS A 34 4.59 -9.60 -2.36
C HIS A 34 5.96 -9.69 -3.03
N ALA A 35 6.35 -8.71 -3.84
CA ALA A 35 7.68 -8.69 -4.47
C ALA A 35 8.80 -8.52 -3.44
N ALA A 36 8.63 -7.63 -2.46
CA ALA A 36 9.57 -7.44 -1.35
C ALA A 36 9.69 -8.71 -0.51
N HIS A 37 8.57 -9.35 -0.19
CA HIS A 37 8.57 -10.59 0.57
C HIS A 37 9.26 -11.75 -0.19
N ARG A 38 9.01 -11.88 -1.49
CA ARG A 38 9.71 -12.87 -2.35
C ARG A 38 11.22 -12.64 -2.39
N ARG A 39 11.67 -11.38 -2.35
CA ARG A 39 13.10 -11.03 -2.25
C ARG A 39 13.69 -11.20 -0.86
N ARG A 40 12.84 -11.52 0.14
CA ARG A 40 13.20 -11.63 1.56
C ARG A 40 13.64 -10.27 2.15
N ASP A 41 13.20 -9.17 1.55
CA ASP A 41 13.43 -7.81 2.06
C ASP A 41 12.58 -7.55 3.31
N VAL A 42 11.43 -8.25 3.43
CA VAL A 42 10.46 -8.15 4.52
C VAL A 42 10.00 -9.54 4.98
N GLY A 43 9.67 -9.67 6.26
CA GLY A 43 9.17 -10.91 6.86
C GLY A 43 7.69 -11.19 6.56
N ASP A 44 7.17 -12.27 7.14
CA ASP A 44 5.74 -12.62 7.04
C ASP A 44 4.87 -11.57 7.76
N GLU A 45 5.29 -11.13 8.94
CA GLU A 45 4.59 -10.09 9.73
C GLU A 45 4.56 -8.75 8.98
N ASP A 46 5.70 -8.32 8.45
CA ASP A 46 5.81 -7.11 7.63
C ASP A 46 4.93 -7.20 6.37
N LEU A 47 4.87 -8.37 5.71
CA LEU A 47 4.02 -8.57 4.54
C LEU A 47 2.54 -8.38 4.90
N VAL A 48 2.08 -8.97 5.99
CA VAL A 48 0.69 -8.82 6.44
C VAL A 48 0.38 -7.35 6.67
N GLU A 49 1.25 -6.64 7.39
CA GLU A 49 1.05 -5.23 7.70
C GLU A 49 1.05 -4.35 6.44
N MET A 50 1.93 -4.63 5.47
CA MET A 50 1.90 -3.95 4.17
C MET A 50 0.58 -4.15 3.43
N LEU A 51 0.01 -5.36 3.45
CA LEU A 51 -1.28 -5.63 2.80
C LEU A 51 -2.45 -4.95 3.54
N GLU A 52 -2.40 -4.91 4.87
CA GLU A 52 -3.39 -4.20 5.69
C GLU A 52 -3.36 -2.69 5.41
N PHE A 53 -2.16 -2.09 5.32
CA PHE A 53 -2.03 -0.68 4.94
C PHE A 53 -2.49 -0.39 3.51
N ALA A 54 -2.23 -1.29 2.56
CA ALA A 54 -2.71 -1.14 1.19
C ALA A 54 -4.25 -1.10 1.14
N GLU A 55 -4.93 -1.99 1.87
CA GLU A 55 -6.39 -1.99 1.95
C GLU A 55 -6.92 -0.78 2.72
N ALA A 56 -6.27 -0.39 3.82
CA ALA A 56 -6.65 0.81 4.57
C ALA A 56 -6.55 2.08 3.72
N ALA A 57 -5.50 2.21 2.90
CA ALA A 57 -5.34 3.32 1.97
C ALA A 57 -6.41 3.32 0.87
N ARG A 58 -6.79 2.13 0.36
CA ARG A 58 -7.89 1.97 -0.60
C ARG A 58 -9.22 2.45 0.00
N LEU A 59 -9.56 1.99 1.19
CA LEU A 59 -10.80 2.36 1.88
C LEU A 59 -10.85 3.85 2.21
N TRP A 60 -9.73 4.42 2.67
CA TRP A 60 -9.61 5.86 2.88
C TRP A 60 -9.85 6.63 1.58
N ALA A 61 -9.19 6.26 0.48
CA ALA A 61 -9.30 6.97 -0.79
C ALA A 61 -10.70 6.87 -1.40
N LEU A 62 -11.37 5.71 -1.27
CA LEU A 62 -12.77 5.54 -1.68
C LEU A 62 -13.69 6.46 -0.85
N THR A 63 -13.50 6.47 0.47
CA THR A 63 -14.27 7.34 1.37
C THR A 63 -14.09 8.81 1.00
N GLU A 64 -12.85 9.27 0.83
CA GLU A 64 -12.58 10.67 0.43
C GLU A 64 -13.18 11.02 -0.93
N THR A 65 -13.19 10.09 -1.89
CA THR A 65 -13.77 10.32 -3.22
C THR A 65 -15.30 10.39 -3.17
N GLU A 66 -15.94 9.59 -2.32
CA GLU A 66 -17.39 9.62 -2.12
C GLU A 66 -17.88 10.90 -1.43
N PHE A 67 -17.00 11.58 -0.68
CA PHE A 67 -17.33 12.79 0.08
C PHE A 67 -16.62 14.08 -0.42
N ALA A 68 -15.94 14.04 -1.58
CA ALA A 68 -15.25 15.18 -2.21
C ALA A 68 -16.14 15.93 -3.23
#